data_AF-A0A352RY96-F1
#
_entry.id   AF-A0A352RY96-F1
#
_cell.length_a   1.000
_cell.length_b   1.000
_cell.length_c   1.000
_cell.angle_alpha   90.00
_cell.angle_beta   90.00
_cell.angle_gamma   90.00
#
_symmetry.space_group_name_H-M   'P 1'
#
loop_
_entity.id
_entity.type
_entity.pdbx_description
1 polymer ?
#
loop_
_entity_poly.entity_id
_entity_poly.type
_entity_poly.pdbx_seq_one_letter_code
_entity_poly.pdbx_strand_id
1 'polypeptide(L)'
;NLVNEAALAATRRKASAVELQDFTSAIERIVAGLEKKNRVLNPKERETVAYHEMGHALVALALPGTDPVHKVSIVPRGIGALGYTLQRPTEDRFLMTRADLEHKIAVLLGGRAAEKLVFGELSTGASD
;
A
#
# COMPACT_ATOMS: atom_id res chain seq x y z
N ASN A 1 3.25 7.68 19.27
CA ASN A 1 3.74 8.24 17.99
C ASN A 1 2.59 8.75 17.11
N LEU A 2 1.57 7.95 16.79
CA LEU A 2 0.44 8.33 15.92
C LEU A 2 -0.21 9.68 16.23
N VAL A 3 -0.64 9.91 17.48
CA VAL A 3 -1.32 11.15 17.88
C VAL A 3 -0.44 12.38 17.63
N ASN A 4 0.87 12.27 17.86
CA ASN A 4 1.82 13.35 17.61
C ASN A 4 1.95 13.65 16.12
N GLU A 5 2.05 12.62 15.27
CA GLU A 5 2.10 12.80 13.81
C GLU A 5 0.81 13.40 13.25
N ALA A 6 -0.36 13.04 13.82
CA ALA A 6 -1.64 13.67 13.46
C ALA A 6 -1.67 15.15 13.86
N ALA A 7 -1.21 15.50 15.06
CA ALA A 7 -1.10 16.90 15.49
C ALA A 7 -0.13 17.71 14.61
N LEU A 8 0.99 17.12 14.19
CA LEU A 8 1.93 17.73 13.25
C LEU A 8 1.31 17.90 11.85
N ALA A 9 0.49 16.96 11.39
CA ALA A 9 -0.25 17.08 10.13
C ALA A 9 -1.26 18.25 10.19
N ALA A 10 -2.04 18.36 11.26
CA ALA A 10 -2.98 19.46 11.49
C ALA A 10 -2.27 20.82 11.51
N THR A 11 -1.13 20.90 12.19
CA THR A 11 -0.29 22.11 12.24
C THR A 11 0.21 22.50 10.85
N ARG A 12 0.68 21.55 10.04
CA ARG A 12 1.17 21.83 8.68
C ARG A 12 0.10 22.40 7.75
N ARG A 13 -1.16 21.99 7.92
CA ARG A 13 -2.30 22.57 7.19
C ARG A 13 -2.85 23.86 7.83
N LYS A 14 -2.22 24.38 8.89
CA LYS A 14 -2.64 25.56 9.66
C LYS A 14 -4.07 25.46 10.21
N ALA A 15 -4.47 24.26 10.63
CA ALA A 15 -5.81 24.04 11.18
C ALA A 15 -5.90 24.41 12.66
N SER A 16 -7.11 24.76 13.10
CA SER A 16 -7.42 25.06 14.50
C SER A 16 -7.65 23.81 15.36
N ALA A 17 -7.91 22.66 14.74
CA ALA A 17 -8.16 21.40 15.43
C ALA A 17 -7.64 20.21 14.60
N VAL A 18 -7.35 19.10 15.27
CA VAL A 18 -7.02 17.82 14.63
C VAL A 18 -8.30 17.13 14.17
N GLU A 19 -8.30 16.63 12.94
CA GLU A 19 -9.43 15.94 12.31
C GLU A 19 -9.04 14.52 11.87
N LEU A 20 -10.03 13.72 11.46
CA LEU A 20 -9.82 12.34 11.00
C LEU A 20 -8.82 12.24 9.82
N GLN A 21 -8.79 13.25 8.95
CA GLN A 21 -7.83 13.31 7.85
C GLN A 21 -6.37 13.36 8.33
N ASP A 22 -6.11 14.00 9.47
CA ASP A 22 -4.77 14.10 10.04
C ASP A 22 -4.31 12.75 10.60
N PHE A 23 -5.22 12.01 11.24
CA PHE A 23 -4.97 10.63 11.66
C PHE A 23 -4.74 9.70 10.47
N THR A 24 -5.53 9.84 9.41
CA THR A 24 -5.36 9.06 8.18
C THR A 24 -3.98 9.30 7.56
N SER A 25 -3.57 10.58 7.44
CA SER A 25 -2.25 10.96 6.95
C SER A 25 -1.12 10.45 7.84
N ALA A 26 -1.31 10.49 9.17
CA ALA A 26 -0.33 9.99 10.13
C ALA A 26 -0.16 8.47 10.06
N ILE A 27 -1.25 7.70 9.88
CA ILE A 27 -1.18 6.25 9.67
C ILE A 27 -0.40 5.94 8.38
N GLU A 28 -0.74 6.61 7.27
CA GLU A 28 -0.04 6.41 6.00
C GLU A 28 1.46 6.71 6.11
N ARG A 29 1.81 7.77 6.83
CA ARG A 29 3.21 8.12 7.09
C ARG A 29 3.93 7.05 7.91
N ILE A 30 3.28 6.48 8.93
CA ILE A 30 3.88 5.47 9.80
C ILE A 30 4.04 4.14 9.05
N VAL A 31 3.06 3.75 8.25
CA VAL A 31 3.05 2.45 7.56
C VAL A 31 3.86 2.48 6.27
N ALA A 32 3.63 3.47 5.41
CA ALA A 32 4.25 3.55 4.08
C ALA A 32 5.40 4.56 3.99
N GLY A 33 5.61 5.37 5.04
CA GLY A 33 6.68 6.36 5.09
C GLY A 33 6.31 7.72 4.50
N LEU A 34 7.34 8.57 4.42
CA LEU A 34 7.24 9.94 3.89
C LEU A 34 6.87 9.96 2.41
N GLU A 35 5.84 10.74 2.05
CA GLU A 35 5.52 11.03 0.65
C GLU A 35 6.69 11.72 -0.06
N LYS A 36 7.03 11.23 -1.25
CA LYS A 36 8.12 11.79 -2.07
C LYS A 36 7.55 12.72 -3.15
N LYS A 37 7.16 13.93 -2.76
CA LYS A 37 6.57 14.94 -3.67
C LYS A 37 7.43 15.26 -4.90
N ASN A 38 8.75 15.14 -4.79
CA ASN A 38 9.69 15.43 -5.88
C ASN A 38 9.96 14.22 -6.79
N ARG A 39 9.44 13.03 -6.47
CA ARG A 39 9.62 11.83 -7.29
C ARG A 39 8.41 11.68 -8.20
N VAL A 40 8.54 12.24 -9.40
CA VAL A 40 7.53 12.15 -10.45
C VAL A 40 7.83 10.92 -11.30
N LEU A 41 6.92 9.95 -11.30
CA LEU A 41 6.98 8.80 -12.21
C LEU A 41 6.63 9.25 -13.63
N ASN A 42 7.35 8.75 -14.62
CA ASN A 42 6.96 8.94 -16.01
C ASN A 42 5.65 8.17 -16.32
N PRO A 43 4.95 8.45 -17.43
CA PRO A 43 3.68 7.80 -17.73
C PRO A 43 3.73 6.26 -17.75
N LYS A 44 4.81 5.67 -18.31
CA LYS A 44 4.99 4.21 -18.37
C LYS A 44 5.19 3.64 -16.96
N GLU A 45 6.07 4.23 -16.16
CA GLU A 45 6.31 3.80 -14.78
C GLU A 45 5.04 3.90 -13.92
N ARG A 46 4.28 4.99 -14.07
CA ARG A 46 3.02 5.20 -13.34
C ARG A 46 1.98 4.14 -13.72
N GLU A 47 1.90 3.77 -14.99
CA GLU A 47 1.04 2.69 -15.46
C GLU A 47 1.49 1.34 -14.91
N THR A 48 2.79 1.02 -14.97
CA THR A 48 3.34 -0.23 -14.41
C THR A 48 3.02 -0.35 -12.92
N VAL A 49 3.25 0.71 -12.13
CA VAL A 49 2.92 0.73 -10.70
C VAL A 49 1.41 0.57 -10.48
N ALA A 50 0.55 1.20 -11.29
CA ALA A 50 -0.89 1.04 -11.16
C ALA A 50 -1.33 -0.42 -11.34
N TYR A 51 -0.85 -1.10 -12.39
CA TYR A 51 -1.16 -2.51 -12.59
C TYR A 51 -0.57 -3.41 -11.51
N HIS A 52 0.64 -3.10 -11.02
CA HIS A 52 1.28 -3.81 -9.92
C HIS A 52 0.42 -3.75 -8.64
N GLU A 53 0.05 -2.54 -8.20
CA GLU A 53 -0.75 -2.38 -6.99
C GLU A 53 -2.15 -2.98 -7.13
N MET A 54 -2.76 -2.85 -8.32
CA MET A 54 -4.04 -3.51 -8.60
C MET A 54 -3.92 -5.04 -8.60
N GLY A 55 -2.77 -5.59 -8.96
CA GLY A 55 -2.49 -7.03 -8.85
C GLY A 55 -2.58 -7.52 -7.41
N HIS A 56 -1.94 -6.83 -6.46
CA HIS A 56 -2.09 -7.14 -5.04
C HIS A 56 -3.55 -7.01 -4.58
N ALA A 57 -4.20 -5.90 -4.92
CA ALA A 57 -5.55 -5.61 -4.47
C ALA A 57 -6.57 -6.63 -4.98
N LEU A 58 -6.52 -6.99 -6.26
CA LEU A 58 -7.47 -7.94 -6.85
C LEU A 58 -7.28 -9.35 -6.31
N VAL A 59 -6.03 -9.80 -6.13
CA VAL A 59 -5.77 -11.12 -5.53
C VAL A 59 -6.24 -11.16 -4.08
N ALA A 60 -6.00 -10.08 -3.31
CA ALA A 60 -6.52 -9.98 -1.94
C ALA A 60 -8.04 -10.05 -1.90
N LEU A 61 -8.75 -9.33 -2.78
CA LEU A 61 -10.22 -9.34 -2.84
C LEU A 61 -10.80 -10.68 -3.30
N ALA A 62 -10.08 -11.44 -4.11
CA ALA A 62 -10.55 -12.71 -4.68
C ALA A 62 -10.39 -13.90 -3.73
N LEU A 63 -9.42 -13.86 -2.81
CA LEU A 63 -9.10 -14.96 -1.91
C LEU A 63 -9.88 -14.83 -0.59
N PRO A 64 -10.51 -15.91 -0.09
CA PRO A 64 -11.22 -15.88 1.17
C PRO A 64 -10.25 -15.79 2.37
N GLY A 65 -10.68 -15.11 3.44
CA GLY A 65 -9.93 -15.04 4.70
C GLY A 65 -8.72 -14.10 4.67
N THR A 66 -8.46 -13.42 3.55
CA THR A 66 -7.48 -12.33 3.47
C THR A 66 -7.99 -11.08 4.19
N ASP A 67 -7.06 -10.25 4.64
CA ASP A 67 -7.41 -8.96 5.22
C ASP A 67 -8.00 -8.03 4.14
N PRO A 68 -9.10 -7.32 4.42
CA PRO A 68 -9.74 -6.43 3.46
C PRO A 68 -8.80 -5.31 2.99
N VAL A 69 -8.84 -5.04 1.68
CA VAL A 69 -8.12 -3.90 1.08
C VAL A 69 -8.73 -2.60 1.59
N HIS A 70 -7.91 -1.79 2.25
CA HIS A 70 -8.32 -0.50 2.83
C HIS A 70 -7.99 0.68 1.93
N LYS A 71 -6.81 0.66 1.29
CA LYS A 71 -6.36 1.73 0.40
C LYS A 71 -5.36 1.21 -0.61
N VAL A 72 -5.47 1.69 -1.85
CA VAL A 72 -4.47 1.50 -2.90
C VAL A 72 -3.97 2.89 -3.32
N SER A 73 -2.66 3.02 -3.55
CA SER A 73 -2.04 4.28 -3.95
C SER A 73 -0.85 4.04 -4.87
N ILE A 74 -0.77 4.85 -5.93
CA ILE A 74 0.39 4.91 -6.84
C ILE A 74 1.30 6.10 -6.54
N VAL A 75 1.09 6.75 -5.38
CA VAL A 75 1.91 7.88 -4.93
C VAL A 75 3.14 7.34 -4.20
N PRO A 76 4.37 7.64 -4.67
CA PRO A 76 5.59 7.12 -4.07
C PRO A 76 5.77 7.57 -2.63
N ARG A 77 6.10 6.63 -1.74
CA ARG A 77 6.42 6.89 -0.33
C ARG A 77 7.71 6.17 0.09
N GLY A 78 8.33 6.63 1.17
CA GLY A 78 9.48 5.97 1.78
C GLY A 78 10.70 5.83 0.85
N ILE A 79 11.52 4.82 1.12
CA ILE A 79 12.63 4.37 0.26
C ILE A 79 12.11 3.13 -0.48
N GLY A 80 12.32 3.02 -1.78
CA GLY A 80 11.91 1.85 -2.57
C GLY A 80 10.44 1.85 -3.05
N ALA A 81 9.46 2.21 -2.21
CA ALA A 81 8.05 2.10 -2.59
C ALA A 81 7.60 3.17 -3.63
N LEU A 82 7.19 2.70 -4.81
CA LEU A 82 6.62 3.52 -5.89
C LEU A 82 5.09 3.56 -5.85
N GLY A 83 4.47 2.57 -5.21
CA GLY A 83 3.07 2.48 -4.86
C GLY A 83 2.91 1.66 -3.58
N TYR A 84 1.68 1.47 -3.12
CA TYR A 84 1.37 0.53 -2.04
C TYR A 84 -0.11 0.13 -2.00
N THR A 85 -0.35 -1.09 -1.50
CA THR A 85 -1.66 -1.66 -1.21
C THR A 85 -1.76 -1.96 0.27
N LEU A 86 -2.62 -1.24 0.99
CA LEU A 86 -2.85 -1.45 2.43
C LEU A 86 -4.03 -2.39 2.64
N GLN A 87 -3.76 -3.48 3.34
CA GLN A 87 -4.78 -4.34 3.93
C GLN A 87 -4.92 -4.04 5.42
N ARG A 88 -6.15 -4.11 5.95
CA ARG A 88 -6.41 -3.86 7.37
C ARG A 88 -6.90 -5.15 8.04
N PRO A 89 -6.16 -5.70 9.02
CA PRO A 89 -6.63 -6.84 9.80
C PRO A 89 -7.97 -6.55 10.48
N THR A 90 -8.88 -7.52 10.43
CA THR A 90 -10.18 -7.45 11.13
C THR A 90 -10.11 -7.96 12.55
N GLU A 91 -9.08 -8.75 12.87
CA GLU A 91 -8.86 -9.37 14.17
C GLU A 91 -7.36 -9.54 14.44
N ASP A 92 -7.00 -9.64 15.71
CA ASP A 92 -5.64 -10.02 16.10
C ASP A 92 -5.47 -11.53 15.94
N ARG A 93 -4.75 -11.95 14.89
CA ARG A 93 -4.48 -13.37 14.62
C ARG A 93 -3.16 -13.80 15.28
N PHE A 94 -3.25 -14.71 16.24
CA PHE A 94 -2.08 -15.30 16.90
C PHE A 94 -1.59 -16.59 16.23
N LEU A 95 -2.45 -17.25 15.44
CA LEU A 95 -2.16 -18.48 14.72
C LEU A 95 -2.60 -18.31 13.26
N MET A 96 -1.80 -18.85 12.34
CA MET A 96 -2.10 -18.90 10.91
C MET A 96 -2.08 -20.34 10.43
N THR A 97 -3.08 -20.72 9.66
CA THR A 97 -3.09 -22.01 8.97
C THR A 97 -2.18 -21.96 7.75
N ARG A 98 -1.89 -23.13 7.18
CA ARG A 98 -1.19 -23.22 5.89
C ARG A 98 -1.93 -22.46 4.78
N ALA A 99 -3.26 -22.55 4.75
CA ALA A 99 -4.08 -21.86 3.75
C ALA A 99 -3.95 -20.33 3.88
N ASP A 100 -3.94 -19.80 5.11
CA ASP A 100 -3.74 -18.35 5.34
C ASP A 100 -2.39 -17.88 4.81
N LEU A 101 -1.34 -18.68 5.01
CA LEU A 101 0.00 -18.39 4.51
C LEU A 101 0.07 -18.48 2.99
N GLU A 102 -0.56 -19.48 2.38
CA GLU A 102 -0.65 -19.63 0.92
C GLU A 102 -1.40 -18.44 0.29
N HIS A 103 -2.50 -17.99 0.89
CA HIS A 103 -3.21 -16.78 0.45
C HIS A 103 -2.34 -15.54 0.59
N LYS A 104 -1.62 -15.38 1.71
CA LYS A 104 -0.71 -14.25 1.92
C LYS A 104 0.40 -14.23 0.87
N ILE A 105 0.98 -15.40 0.53
CA ILE A 105 1.97 -15.53 -0.54
C ILE A 105 1.36 -15.14 -1.89
N ALA A 106 0.15 -15.61 -2.21
CA ALA A 106 -0.52 -15.27 -3.45
C ALA A 106 -0.74 -13.76 -3.59
N VAL A 107 -1.19 -13.08 -2.52
CA VAL A 107 -1.34 -11.62 -2.49
C VAL A 107 0.00 -10.93 -2.74
N LEU A 108 1.07 -11.33 -2.04
CA LEU A 108 2.42 -10.76 -2.22
C LEU A 108 2.97 -10.96 -3.64
N LEU A 109 2.57 -12.02 -4.34
CA LEU A 109 2.97 -12.26 -5.73
C LEU A 109 2.06 -11.59 -6.76
N GLY A 110 0.92 -11.02 -6.32
CA GLY A 110 -0.12 -10.45 -7.19
C GLY A 110 0.39 -9.34 -8.10
N GLY A 111 1.20 -8.41 -7.60
CA GLY A 111 1.74 -7.32 -8.41
C GLY A 111 2.67 -7.80 -9.52
N ARG A 112 3.58 -8.74 -9.20
CA ARG A 112 4.47 -9.35 -10.20
C ARG A 112 3.69 -10.16 -11.25
N ALA A 113 2.64 -10.87 -10.83
CA ALA A 113 1.77 -11.59 -11.75
C ALA A 113 1.04 -10.64 -12.70
N ALA A 114 0.52 -9.52 -12.20
CA ALA A 114 -0.16 -8.51 -13.01
C ALA A 114 0.79 -7.88 -14.06
N GLU A 115 2.01 -7.51 -13.67
CA GLU A 115 3.01 -7.00 -14.62
C GLU A 115 3.27 -7.99 -15.76
N LYS A 116 3.51 -9.26 -15.43
CA LYS A 116 3.77 -10.30 -16.42
C LYS A 116 2.61 -10.49 -17.39
N LEU A 117 1.37 -10.46 -16.89
CA LEU A 117 0.17 -10.68 -17.70
C LEU A 117 -0.13 -9.50 -18.63
N VAL A 118 0.08 -8.28 -18.17
CA VAL A 118 -0.30 -7.06 -18.91
C VAL A 118 0.81 -6.59 -19.84
N PHE A 119 2.07 -6.62 -19.38
CA PHE A 119 3.21 -6.07 -20.14
C PHE A 119 4.09 -7.13 -20.78
N GLY A 120 3.97 -8.41 -20.38
CA GLY A 120 4.83 -9.49 -20.87
C GLY A 120 6.28 -9.43 -20.38
N GLU A 121 6.63 -8.40 -19.61
CA GLU A 121 7.94 -8.18 -19.00
C GLU A 121 7.80 -7.98 -17.48
N LEU A 122 8.88 -8.24 -16.74
CA LEU A 122 8.93 -8.07 -15.30
C LEU A 122 9.84 -6.89 -14.96
N SER A 123 9.37 -6.00 -14.09
CA SER A 123 10.19 -4.93 -13.55
C SER A 123 11.03 -5.39 -12.35
N THR A 124 11.94 -4.53 -11.90
CA THR A 124 12.64 -4.69 -10.61
C THR A 124 11.81 -4.19 -9.42
N GLY A 125 10.58 -3.72 -9.64
CA GLY A 125 9.71 -3.18 -8.58
C GLY A 125 9.17 -4.26 -7.62
N ALA A 126 9.20 -5.53 -8.03
CA ALA A 126 8.75 -6.68 -7.23
C ALA A 126 9.89 -7.36 -6.44
N SER A 127 10.86 -6.58 -5.94
CA SER A 127 12.01 -7.11 -5.19
C SER A 127 11.76 -7.33 -3.71
N ASP A 128 10.77 -6.64 -3.14
CA ASP A 128 10.54 -6.50 -1.70
C ASP A 128 9.37 -7.35 -1.19
#